data_AF-A0A834UIQ6-F1
#
_entry.id   AF-A0A834UIQ6-F1
#
_cell.length_a   1.000
_cell.length_b   1.000
_cell.length_c   1.000
_cell.angle_alpha   90.00
_cell.angle_beta   90.00
_cell.angle_gamma   90.00
#
_symmetry.space_group_name_H-M   'P 1'
#
loop_
_entity.id
_entity.type
_entity.pdbx_description
1 polymer ?
#
loop_
_entity_poly.entity_id
_entity_poly.type
_entity_poly.pdbx_seq_one_letter_code
_entity_poly.pdbx_strand_id
1 'polypeptide(L)'
;MALEATCERAARECDAQPLKSPMAPWSREAVLSLYRALLRQGRELRYTDRDFYFASIRREFRKNQKLENPEAREKQLEKGLVFLRSKLGGLI
;
A
#
# COMPACT_ATOMS: atom_id res chain seq x y z
N MET A 1 -57.46 19.28 -2.42
CA MET A 1 -56.68 20.41 -2.96
C MET A 1 -55.72 20.82 -1.86
N ALA A 2 -54.57 20.14 -1.75
CA ALA A 2 -53.30 20.38 -2.46
C ALA A 2 -52.38 21.28 -1.62
N LEU A 3 -51.07 20.95 -1.63
CA LEU A 3 -49.90 21.61 -1.01
C LEU A 3 -49.60 21.15 0.44
N GLU A 4 -48.41 20.71 0.85
CA GLU A 4 -47.04 20.62 0.31
C GLU A 4 -46.32 19.54 1.16
N ALA A 5 -45.68 18.52 0.57
CA ALA A 5 -44.26 18.53 0.24
C ALA A 5 -43.36 19.09 1.36
N THR A 6 -42.80 18.20 2.21
CA THR A 6 -41.34 18.03 2.39
C THR A 6 -41.05 16.80 3.25
N CYS A 7 -40.69 15.72 2.57
CA CYS A 7 -39.89 14.64 3.13
C CYS A 7 -38.48 15.20 3.34
N GLU A 8 -38.19 15.70 4.54
CA GLU A 8 -36.89 16.27 4.88
C GLU A 8 -36.09 15.39 5.84
N ARG A 9 -34.91 14.99 5.33
CA ARG A 9 -33.66 14.78 6.07
C ARG A 9 -33.63 13.70 7.16
N ALA A 10 -32.97 12.61 6.82
CA ALA A 10 -31.64 12.35 7.40
C ALA A 10 -30.87 11.39 6.51
N ALA A 11 -29.98 11.96 5.71
CA ALA A 11 -28.94 11.22 5.02
C ALA A 11 -28.17 10.37 6.03
N ARG A 12 -28.31 9.05 5.91
CA ARG A 12 -27.28 8.09 6.31
C ARG A 12 -26.86 7.37 5.04
N GLU A 13 -26.44 8.17 4.06
CA GLU A 13 -25.57 7.67 3.02
C GLU A 13 -24.28 7.32 3.76
N CYS A 14 -24.07 6.02 3.97
CA CYS A 14 -22.78 5.49 4.38
C CYS A 14 -21.81 5.80 3.24
N ASP A 15 -21.26 7.01 3.27
CA ASP A 15 -20.01 7.37 2.62
C ASP A 15 -18.90 6.54 3.28
N ALA A 16 -18.91 5.24 3.00
CA ALA A 16 -17.70 4.45 2.95
C ALA A 16 -16.90 4.99 1.76
N GLN A 17 -16.39 6.21 1.92
CA GLN A 17 -15.39 6.76 1.03
C GLN A 17 -14.28 5.71 1.01
N PRO A 18 -13.94 5.13 -0.16
CA PRO A 18 -12.73 4.35 -0.24
C PRO A 18 -11.64 5.33 0.17
N LEU A 19 -10.98 5.03 1.30
CA LEU A 19 -9.88 5.83 1.84
C LEU A 19 -8.87 6.04 0.71
N LYS A 20 -9.01 7.17 -0.01
CA LYS A 20 -8.04 7.65 -0.98
C LYS A 20 -6.83 8.00 -0.13
N SER A 21 -5.93 7.04 0.05
CA SER A 21 -4.67 7.30 0.72
C SER A 21 -3.99 8.46 -0.03
N PRO A 22 -3.56 9.53 0.64
CA PRO A 22 -2.89 10.67 0.02
C PRO A 22 -1.50 10.32 -0.53
N MET A 23 -1.09 9.05 -0.43
CA MET A 23 0.19 8.57 -0.93
C MET A 23 0.13 8.17 -2.40
N ALA A 24 1.27 8.38 -3.08
CA ALA A 24 1.44 8.36 -4.53
C ALA A 24 0.61 7.29 -5.26
N PRO A 25 -0.05 7.65 -6.38
CA PRO A 25 -0.86 6.71 -7.14
C PRO A 25 -0.04 5.50 -7.55
N TRP A 26 -0.68 4.32 -7.57
CA TRP A 26 -0.03 3.09 -8.00
C TRP A 26 0.52 3.27 -9.41
N SER A 27 1.84 3.31 -9.53
CA SER A 27 2.57 3.40 -10.79
C SER A 27 3.65 2.33 -10.84
N ARG A 28 3.87 1.78 -12.04
CA ARG A 28 4.93 0.79 -12.28
C ARG A 28 6.30 1.32 -11.85
N GLU A 29 6.54 2.62 -12.03
CA GLU A 29 7.78 3.27 -11.61
C GLU A 29 7.92 3.34 -10.10
N ALA A 30 6.84 3.66 -9.37
CA ALA A 30 6.82 3.70 -7.91
C ALA A 30 7.08 2.32 -7.30
N VAL A 31 6.52 1.26 -7.89
CA VAL A 31 6.76 -0.13 -7.46
C VAL A 31 8.23 -0.51 -7.67
N LEU A 32 8.81 -0.17 -8.83
CA LEU A 32 10.20 -0.47 -9.14
C LEU A 32 11.18 0.36 -8.31
N SER A 33 10.85 1.63 -8.02
CA SER A 33 11.67 2.49 -7.17
C SER A 33 11.70 1.96 -5.73
N LEU A 34 10.54 1.55 -5.19
CA LEU A 34 10.43 0.91 -3.89
C LEU A 34 11.23 -0.40 -3.84
N TYR A 35 11.08 -1.25 -4.85
CA TYR A 35 11.85 -2.51 -4.93
C TYR A 35 13.36 -2.25 -4.90
N ARG A 36 13.85 -1.30 -5.70
CA ARG A 36 15.27 -0.92 -5.71
C ARG A 36 15.73 -0.33 -4.38
N ALA A 37 14.89 0.48 -3.73
CA ALA A 37 15.21 1.07 -2.44
C ALA A 37 15.34 -0.02 -1.35
N LEU A 38 14.43 -0.99 -1.31
CA LEU A 38 14.51 -2.14 -0.40
C LEU A 38 15.79 -2.96 -0.62
N LEU A 39 16.17 -3.20 -1.88
CA LEU A 39 17.41 -3.92 -2.17
C LEU A 39 18.66 -3.15 -1.73
N ARG A 40 18.66 -1.81 -1.91
CA ARG A 40 19.76 -0.96 -1.45
C ARG A 40 19.91 -1.00 0.07
N GLN A 41 18.79 -0.87 0.78
CA GLN A 41 18.76 -0.95 2.23
C GLN A 41 19.15 -2.34 2.73
N GLY A 42 18.72 -3.39 2.02
CA GLY A 42 19.14 -4.78 2.17
C GLY A 42 20.66 -5.00 2.18
N ARG A 43 21.44 -4.14 1.52
CA ARG A 43 22.91 -4.22 1.51
C ARG A 43 23.55 -3.67 2.79
N GLU A 44 22.84 -2.82 3.52
CA GLU A 44 23.30 -2.25 4.79
C GLU A 44 23.03 -3.17 5.98
N LEU A 45 22.18 -4.21 5.84
CA LEU A 45 21.91 -5.17 6.92
C LEU A 45 23.19 -5.96 7.24
N ARG A 46 23.54 -5.98 8.52
CA ARG A 46 24.79 -6.56 9.00
C ARG A 46 24.59 -7.86 9.77
N TYR A 47 23.47 -8.00 10.46
CA TYR A 47 23.23 -9.12 11.37
C TYR A 47 22.25 -10.16 10.86
N THR A 48 21.64 -9.94 9.69
CA THR A 48 20.64 -10.84 9.13
C THR A 48 21.10 -11.43 7.80
N ASP A 49 20.59 -12.62 7.47
CA ASP A 49 20.86 -13.28 6.20
C ASP A 49 20.29 -12.48 5.03
N ARG A 50 21.20 -11.83 4.30
CA ARG A 50 20.87 -11.01 3.12
C ARG A 50 20.15 -11.82 2.06
N ASP A 51 20.54 -13.07 1.85
CA ASP A 51 19.91 -13.94 0.86
C ASP A 51 18.46 -14.27 1.24
N PHE A 52 18.20 -14.53 2.52
CA PHE A 52 16.85 -14.73 3.04
C PHE A 52 16.00 -13.46 2.91
N TYR A 53 16.58 -12.29 3.22
CA TYR A 53 15.92 -11.01 3.03
C TYR A 53 15.54 -10.80 1.55
N PHE A 54 16.49 -10.95 0.62
CA PHE A 54 16.22 -10.79 -0.82
C PHE A 54 15.23 -11.82 -1.37
N ALA A 55 15.27 -13.07 -0.87
CA ALA A 55 14.30 -14.09 -1.22
C ALA A 55 12.88 -13.72 -0.73
N SER A 56 12.79 -13.19 0.50
CA SER A 56 11.53 -12.75 1.10
C SER A 56 10.90 -11.58 0.34
N ILE A 57 11.69 -10.55 0.00
CA ILE A 57 11.22 -9.43 -0.83
C ILE A 57 10.73 -9.95 -2.19
N ARG A 58 11.51 -10.79 -2.89
CA ARG A 58 11.09 -11.36 -4.17
C ARG A 58 9.78 -12.15 -4.06
N ARG A 59 9.61 -12.92 -2.98
CA ARG A 59 8.41 -13.72 -2.74
C ARG A 59 7.17 -12.84 -2.52
N GLU A 60 7.28 -11.79 -1.72
CA GLU A 60 6.18 -10.85 -1.46
C GLU A 60 5.75 -10.12 -2.74
N PHE A 61 6.69 -9.58 -3.51
CA PHE A 61 6.37 -8.92 -4.77
C PHE A 61 5.76 -9.89 -5.79
N ARG A 62 6.23 -11.14 -5.88
CA ARG A 62 5.68 -12.14 -6.80
C ARG A 62 4.28 -12.59 -6.42
N LYS A 63 3.95 -12.68 -5.12
CA LYS A 63 2.58 -12.93 -4.66
C LYS A 63 1.67 -11.76 -5.01
N ASN A 64 2.10 -10.54 -4.72
CA ASN A 64 1.30 -9.33 -4.91
C ASN A 64 1.10 -8.97 -6.39
N GLN A 65 2.00 -9.39 -7.28
CA GLN A 65 1.81 -9.26 -8.74
C GLN A 65 0.59 -10.03 -9.27
N LYS A 66 0.20 -11.13 -8.60
CA LYS A 66 -0.97 -11.93 -8.98
C LYS A 66 -2.29 -11.36 -8.45
N LEU A 67 -2.25 -10.32 -7.61
CA LEU A 67 -3.46 -9.70 -7.10
C LEU A 67 -4.13 -8.90 -8.23
N GLU A 68 -5.37 -9.22 -8.55
CA GLU A 68 -6.16 -8.56 -9.60
C GLU A 68 -6.80 -7.25 -9.10
N ASN A 69 -7.10 -7.14 -7.80
CA ASN A 69 -7.78 -5.98 -7.25
C ASN A 69 -6.85 -4.74 -7.19
N PRO A 70 -7.18 -3.63 -7.88
CA PRO A 70 -6.37 -2.41 -7.90
C PRO A 70 -6.24 -1.73 -6.52
N GLU A 71 -7.29 -1.71 -5.69
CA GLU A 71 -7.23 -1.12 -4.35
C GLU A 71 -6.27 -1.88 -3.43
N ALA A 72 -6.23 -3.22 -3.59
CA ALA A 72 -5.30 -4.05 -2.84
C ALA A 72 -3.85 -3.75 -3.23
N ARG A 73 -3.58 -3.42 -4.50
CA ARG A 73 -2.24 -3.04 -4.98
C ARG A 73 -1.77 -1.72 -4.39
N GLU A 74 -2.67 -0.75 -4.28
CA GLU A 74 -2.38 0.54 -3.64
C GLU A 74 -2.03 0.37 -2.16
N LYS A 75 -2.84 -0.38 -1.40
CA LYS A 75 -2.57 -0.66 0.02
C LYS A 75 -1.24 -1.41 0.22
N GLN A 76 -0.89 -2.33 -0.68
CA GLN A 76 0.39 -3.04 -0.61
C GLN A 76 1.58 -2.12 -0.90
N LEU A 77 1.43 -1.20 -1.87
CA LEU A 77 2.46 -0.20 -2.17
C LEU A 77 2.68 0.73 -0.97
N GLU A 78 1.60 1.22 -0.37
CA GLU A 78 1.63 2.06 0.84
C GLU A 78 2.32 1.32 2.00
N LYS A 79 1.94 0.08 2.27
CA LYS A 79 2.58 -0.76 3.28
C LYS A 79 4.09 -0.88 3.04
N GLY A 80 4.50 -1.11 1.80
CA GLY A 80 5.92 -1.21 1.44
C GLY A 80 6.69 0.10 1.63
N LEU A 81 6.07 1.24 1.32
CA LEU A 81 6.66 2.57 1.57
C LEU A 81 6.84 2.84 3.07
N VAL A 82 5.84 2.50 3.87
CA VAL A 82 5.92 2.59 5.34
C VAL A 82 7.04 1.68 5.88
N PHE A 83 7.14 0.45 5.35
CA PHE A 83 8.20 -0.49 5.71
C PHE A 83 9.60 0.02 5.38
N LEU A 84 9.77 0.67 4.23
CA LEU A 84 11.03 1.32 3.86
C LEU A 84 11.37 2.47 4.84
N ARG A 85 10.38 3.32 5.14
CA ARG A 85 10.54 4.47 6.04
C ARG A 85 10.84 4.06 7.47
N SER A 86 10.28 2.95 7.94
CA SER A 86 10.53 2.40 9.29
C SER A 86 11.85 1.63 9.41
N LYS A 87 12.78 1.79 8.45
CA LYS A 87 14.03 1.02 8.36
C LYS A 87 13.79 -0.48 8.43
N LEU A 88 12.91 -0.97 7.56
CA LEU A 88 12.58 -2.38 7.43
C LEU A 88 11.95 -2.97 8.71
N GLY A 89 11.29 -2.13 9.52
CA GLY A 89 10.74 -2.54 10.82
C GLY A 89 11.80 -2.78 11.90
N GLY A 90 12.97 -2.15 11.79
CA GLY A 90 14.06 -2.28 12.76
C GLY A 90 15.01 -3.45 12.49
N LEU A 91 15.09 -3.94 11.25
CA LEU A 91 16.14 -4.88 10.86
C LEU A 91 17.49 -4.14 10.84
N ILE A 92 18.45 -4.62 11.64
CA ILE A 92 19.83 -4.11 11.76
C ILE A 92 20.80 -5.15 11.19
#